data_AF-A0A2D4WTP5-F1
#
_entry.id   AF-A0A2D4WTP5-F1
#
_cell.length_a   1.000
_cell.length_b   1.000
_cell.length_c   1.000
_cell.angle_alpha   90.00
_cell.angle_beta   90.00
_cell.angle_gamma   90.00
#
_symmetry.space_group_name_H-M   'P 1'
#
loop_
_entity.id
_entity.type
_entity.pdbx_description
1 polymer ?
#
loop_
_entity_poly.entity_id
_entity_poly.type
_entity_poly.pdbx_seq_one_letter_code
_entity_poly.pdbx_strand_id
1 'polypeptide(L)'
;MASVEIDAAERPRPAEPRSGRRIAVIGCSGSGKTTLGEALQRALEYPSLELDALHHQKDWPRPDMTRFRAQVSEFIDRHDDWIIDGDSQTVADLIQSRCTDII
;
A
#
# COMPACT_ATOMS: atom_id res chain seq x y z
N MET A 1 15.30 -42.21 24.97
CA MET A 1 14.90 -40.79 25.08
C MET A 1 15.33 -40.12 23.79
N ALA A 2 14.39 -39.75 22.93
CA ALA A 2 14.71 -39.04 21.69
C ALA A 2 14.64 -37.54 21.97
N SER A 3 15.79 -36.87 21.88
CA SER A 3 15.85 -35.41 21.85
C SER A 3 15.25 -34.96 20.52
N VAL A 4 14.16 -34.20 20.59
CA VAL A 4 13.64 -33.46 19.43
C VAL A 4 14.49 -32.20 19.34
N GLU A 5 15.40 -32.17 18.36
CA GLU A 5 15.99 -30.91 17.92
C GLU A 5 14.88 -30.11 17.26
N ILE A 6 14.56 -28.97 17.87
CA ILE A 6 13.66 -27.98 17.30
C ILE A 6 14.47 -27.28 16.21
N ASP A 7 14.39 -27.81 15.00
CA ASP A 7 14.94 -27.16 13.82
C ASP A 7 14.28 -25.79 13.73
N ALA A 8 15.09 -24.74 13.89
CA ALA A 8 14.63 -23.37 13.89
C ALA A 8 14.03 -23.10 12.51
N ALA A 9 12.71 -23.23 12.42
CA ALA A 9 11.91 -23.06 11.22
C ALA A 9 12.53 -21.98 10.35
N GLU A 10 13.10 -22.43 9.22
CA GLU A 10 13.67 -21.60 8.18
C GLU A 10 12.63 -20.53 7.86
N ARG A 11 12.80 -19.32 8.40
CA ARG A 11 11.88 -18.22 8.13
C ARG A 11 11.91 -18.07 6.63
N PRO A 12 10.80 -18.31 5.90
CA PRO A 12 10.83 -18.28 4.46
C PRO A 12 11.45 -16.96 4.06
N ARG A 13 12.54 -17.02 3.29
CA ARG A 13 13.11 -15.83 2.65
C ARG A 13 11.92 -15.08 2.05
N PRO A 14 11.76 -13.75 2.28
CA PRO A 14 10.72 -13.00 1.61
C PRO A 14 10.78 -13.40 0.14
N ALA A 15 9.67 -13.94 -0.38
CA ALA A 15 9.63 -14.32 -1.78
C ALA A 15 10.11 -13.10 -2.57
N GLU A 16 11.07 -13.31 -3.48
CA GLU A 16 11.58 -12.23 -4.34
C GLU A 16 10.37 -11.44 -4.85
N PRO A 17 10.39 -10.08 -4.79
CA PRO A 17 9.22 -9.27 -5.07
C PRO A 17 8.60 -9.76 -6.37
N ARG A 18 7.43 -10.38 -6.26
CA ARG A 18 6.73 -10.94 -7.40
C ARG A 18 6.24 -9.74 -8.16
N SER A 19 6.88 -9.43 -9.29
CA SER A 19 6.42 -8.36 -10.15
C SER A 19 4.92 -8.52 -10.46
N GLY A 20 4.19 -7.41 -10.39
CA GLY A 20 2.74 -7.30 -10.54
C GLY A 20 1.87 -7.28 -9.27
N ARG A 21 2.42 -7.16 -8.05
CA ARG A 21 1.61 -7.01 -6.81
C ARG A 21 1.20 -5.57 -6.57
N ARG A 22 -0.09 -5.39 -6.30
CA ARG A 22 -0.76 -4.10 -6.13
C ARG A 22 -1.51 -4.12 -4.81
N ILE A 23 -0.92 -3.50 -3.80
CA ILE A 23 -1.32 -3.66 -2.40
C ILE A 23 -2.07 -2.40 -1.96
N ALA A 24 -3.30 -2.57 -1.50
CA ALA A 24 -4.03 -1.55 -0.78
C ALA A 24 -3.87 -1.76 0.73
N VAL A 25 -3.41 -0.74 1.45
CA VAL A 25 -3.35 -0.74 2.92
C VAL A 25 -4.51 0.12 3.43
N ILE A 26 -5.48 -0.51 4.10
CA ILE A 26 -6.72 0.15 4.53
C ILE A 26 -6.82 0.07 6.05
N GLY A 27 -7.09 1.21 6.69
CA GLY A 27 -7.28 1.23 8.12
C GLY A 27 -7.76 2.59 8.62
N CYS A 28 -8.33 2.59 9.82
CA CYS A 28 -8.76 3.81 10.48
C CYS A 28 -7.57 4.74 10.79
N SER A 29 -7.85 6.03 10.98
CA SER A 29 -6.84 6.99 11.44
C SER A 29 -6.15 6.50 12.72
N GLY A 30 -4.81 6.55 12.74
CA GLY A 30 -4.00 6.09 13.86
C GLY A 30 -3.76 4.56 13.94
N SER A 31 -4.26 3.75 13.01
CA SER A 31 -4.05 2.28 13.03
C SER A 31 -2.62 1.84 12.67
N GLY A 32 -1.76 2.76 12.24
CA GLY A 32 -0.40 2.46 11.79
C GLY A 32 -0.29 2.11 10.30
N LYS A 33 -1.33 2.35 9.51
CA LYS A 33 -1.37 2.13 8.05
C LYS A 33 -0.18 2.78 7.30
N THR A 34 0.19 4.02 7.63
CA THR A 34 1.36 4.70 7.06
C THR A 34 2.66 4.01 7.45
N THR A 35 2.79 3.59 8.71
CA THR A 35 3.97 2.84 9.17
C THR A 35 4.10 1.49 8.45
N LEU A 36 2.99 0.80 8.23
CA LEU A 36 2.97 -0.45 7.47
C LEU A 36 3.28 -0.21 5.99
N GLY A 37 2.68 0.81 5.37
CA GLY A 37 2.93 1.20 3.99
C GLY A 37 4.41 1.50 3.74
N GLU A 38 5.05 2.28 4.61
CA GLU A 38 6.49 2.54 4.55
C GLU A 38 7.34 1.27 4.72
N ALA A 39 6.96 0.38 5.64
CA ALA A 39 7.67 -0.88 5.86
C ALA A 39 7.59 -1.78 4.62
N LEU A 40 6.41 -1.88 4.00
CA LEU A 40 6.19 -2.61 2.76
C LEU A 40 6.97 -1.98 1.59
N GLN A 41 6.97 -0.65 1.48
CA GLN A 41 7.72 0.07 0.46
C GLN A 41 9.21 -0.27 0.54
N ARG A 42 9.80 -0.22 1.75
CA ARG A 42 11.22 -0.54 1.96
C ARG A 42 11.53 -2.01 1.73
N ALA A 43 10.60 -2.92 2.03
CA ALA A 43 10.82 -4.36 1.90
C ALA A 43 10.64 -4.86 0.46
N LEU A 44 9.74 -4.25 -0.31
CA LEU A 44 9.38 -4.67 -1.67
C LEU A 44 9.99 -3.78 -2.76
N GLU A 45 10.50 -2.61 -2.38
CA GLU A 45 11.01 -1.58 -3.30
C GLU A 45 9.98 -1.10 -4.33
N TYR A 46 8.70 -1.16 -3.96
CA TYR A 46 7.59 -0.71 -4.80
C TYR A 46 7.33 0.79 -4.66
N PRO A 47 6.82 1.46 -5.72
CA PRO A 47 6.32 2.81 -5.59
C PRO A 47 5.13 2.84 -4.63
N SER A 48 5.07 3.87 -3.78
CA SER A 48 3.99 4.03 -2.81
C SER A 48 3.29 5.38 -2.94
N LEU A 49 1.98 5.39 -2.68
CA LEU A 49 1.17 6.60 -2.62
C LEU A 49 0.37 6.64 -1.32
N GLU A 50 0.58 7.67 -0.50
CA GLU A 50 -0.23 7.94 0.68
C GLU A 50 -1.37 8.91 0.32
N LEU A 51 -2.61 8.45 0.39
CA LEU A 51 -3.79 9.22 -0.02
C LEU A 51 -3.98 10.46 0.87
N ASP A 52 -3.71 10.34 2.16
CA ASP A 52 -3.83 11.46 3.11
C ASP A 52 -2.83 12.56 2.80
N ALA A 53 -1.59 12.23 2.43
CA ALA A 53 -0.57 13.20 2.04
C ALA A 53 -0.92 13.90 0.71
N LEU A 54 -1.57 13.18 -0.21
CA LEU A 54 -2.01 13.74 -1.48
C LEU A 54 -3.23 14.67 -1.31
N HIS A 55 -4.14 14.33 -0.39
CA HIS A 55 -5.41 15.03 -0.18
C HIS A 55 -5.31 16.19 0.84
N HIS A 56 -4.48 16.06 1.88
CA HIS A 56 -4.32 17.04 2.94
C HIS A 56 -3.02 17.85 2.73
N GLN A 57 -3.06 18.77 1.77
CA GLN A 57 -1.96 19.70 1.52
C GLN A 57 -1.97 20.88 2.51
N LYS A 58 -0.78 21.46 2.72
CA LYS A 58 -0.59 22.69 3.50
C LYS A 58 -1.56 23.78 2.97
N ASP A 59 -2.19 24.49 3.90
CA ASP A 59 -3.20 25.56 3.68
C ASP A 59 -4.64 25.12 3.39
N TRP A 60 -4.95 23.81 3.41
CA TRP A 60 -6.32 23.24 3.39
C TRP A 60 -7.31 23.91 2.41
N PRO A 61 -6.95 24.17 1.13
CA PRO A 61 -7.95 24.56 0.15
C PRO A 61 -8.96 23.43 -0.02
N ARG A 62 -10.19 23.77 -0.44
CA ARG A 62 -11.21 22.77 -0.77
C ARG A 62 -10.61 21.77 -1.78
N PRO A 63 -10.51 20.47 -1.45
CA PRO A 63 -9.83 19.52 -2.30
C PRO A 63 -10.57 19.39 -3.64
N ASP A 64 -9.82 19.56 -4.73
CA ASP A 64 -10.32 19.26 -6.07
C ASP A 64 -10.36 17.75 -6.25
N MET A 65 -11.53 17.16 -6.00
CA MET A 65 -11.72 15.72 -6.07
C MET A 65 -11.48 15.15 -7.47
N THR A 66 -11.66 15.95 -8.52
CA THR A 66 -11.36 15.54 -9.90
C THR A 66 -9.86 15.39 -10.09
N ARG A 67 -9.10 16.39 -9.62
CA ARG A 67 -7.63 16.34 -9.67
C ARG A 67 -7.07 15.21 -8.80
N PHE A 68 -7.58 15.06 -7.58
CA PHE A 68 -7.18 13.99 -6.66
C PHE A 68 -7.37 12.61 -7.32
N ARG A 69 -8.56 12.36 -7.87
CA ARG A 69 -8.87 11.10 -8.57
C ARG A 69 -7.96 10.89 -9.79
N ALA A 70 -7.69 11.93 -10.57
CA ALA A 70 -6.80 11.85 -11.73
C ALA A 70 -5.37 11.47 -11.33
N GLN A 71 -4.84 12.05 -10.25
CA GLN A 71 -3.50 11.74 -9.74
C GLN A 71 -3.39 10.29 -9.26
N VAL A 72 -4.41 9.77 -8.59
CA VAL A 72 -4.45 8.35 -8.18
C VAL A 72 -4.52 7.43 -9.40
N SER A 73 -5.36 7.74 -10.39
CA SER A 73 -5.43 6.95 -11.63
C SER A 73 -4.09 6.94 -12.37
N GLU A 74 -3.46 8.11 -12.55
CA GLU A 74 -2.18 8.23 -13.24
C GLU A 74 -1.07 7.44 -12.53
N PHE A 75 -1.05 7.45 -11.20
CA PHE A 75 -0.13 6.64 -10.42
C PHE A 75 -0.37 5.14 -10.65
N ILE A 76 -1.62 4.68 -10.60
CA ILE A 76 -1.97 3.27 -10.87
C ILE A 76 -1.57 2.85 -12.28
N ASP A 77 -1.83 3.69 -13.29
CA ASP A 77 -1.57 3.35 -14.69
C ASP A 77 -0.08 3.38 -15.05
N ARG A 78 0.74 4.10 -14.29
CA ARG A 78 2.20 4.20 -14.51
C ARG A 78 2.98 3.01 -13.96
N HIS A 79 2.40 2.27 -13.01
CA HIS A 79 3.13 1.29 -12.22
C HIS A 79 2.48 -0.09 -12.29
N ASP A 80 3.27 -1.10 -12.67
CA ASP A 80 2.84 -2.50 -12.66
C ASP A 80 2.72 -3.06 -11.23
N ASP A 81 3.51 -2.54 -10.31
CA ASP A 81 3.55 -2.84 -8.88
C ASP A 81 3.32 -1.56 -8.06
N TRP A 82 2.52 -1.61 -7.00
CA TRP A 82 2.36 -0.44 -6.12
C TRP A 82 1.84 -0.76 -4.73
N ILE A 83 2.04 0.19 -3.82
CA ILE A 83 1.41 0.24 -2.50
C ILE A 83 0.61 1.54 -2.42
N ILE A 84 -0.69 1.46 -2.15
CA ILE A 84 -1.51 2.65 -1.88
C ILE A 84 -2.03 2.52 -0.45
N ASP A 85 -1.70 3.52 0.37
CA ASP A 85 -2.15 3.61 1.77
C ASP A 85 -3.19 4.72 1.92
N GLY A 86 -4.34 4.36 2.49
CA GLY A 86 -5.39 5.28 2.89
C GLY A 86 -6.79 4.74 2.62
N ASP A 87 -7.77 5.31 3.31
CA ASP A 87 -9.18 4.97 3.15
C ASP A 87 -9.95 6.18 2.61
N SER A 88 -10.00 6.30 1.28
CA SER A 88 -10.75 7.35 0.60
C SER A 88 -11.78 6.77 -0.35
N GLN A 89 -13.05 6.92 0.02
CA GLN A 89 -14.19 6.44 -0.79
C GLN A 89 -14.22 7.06 -2.20
N THR A 90 -13.58 8.22 -2.42
CA THR A 90 -13.53 8.87 -3.73
C THR A 90 -12.71 8.12 -4.78
N VAL A 91 -11.74 7.31 -4.34
CA VAL A 91 -10.84 6.56 -5.22
C VAL A 91 -10.84 5.05 -4.92
N ALA A 92 -11.67 4.62 -3.98
CA ALA A 92 -11.77 3.22 -3.58
C ALA A 92 -12.06 2.28 -4.76
N ASP A 93 -12.92 2.68 -5.70
CA ASP A 93 -13.24 1.90 -6.90
C ASP A 93 -12.03 1.73 -7.84
N LEU A 94 -11.21 2.78 -8.01
CA LEU A 94 -9.98 2.71 -8.81
C LEU A 94 -8.98 1.72 -8.20
N ILE A 95 -8.81 1.80 -6.88
CA ILE A 95 -7.85 0.97 -6.13
C ILE A 95 -8.34 -0.48 -6.10
N GLN A 96 -9.57 -0.72 -5.66
CA GLN A 96 -10.14 -2.06 -5.48
C GLN A 96 -10.27 -2.84 -6.79
N SER A 97 -10.51 -2.15 -7.91
CA SER A 97 -10.57 -2.82 -9.23
C SER A 97 -9.21 -3.28 -9.76
N ARG A 98 -8.10 -2.81 -9.16
CA ARG A 98 -6.73 -3.09 -9.62
C ARG A 98 -5.84 -3.75 -8.57
N CYS A 99 -6.15 -3.64 -7.28
CA CYS A 99 -5.35 -4.28 -6.24
C CYS A 99 -5.41 -5.81 -6.36
N THR A 100 -4.29 -6.46 -6.08
CA THR A 100 -4.20 -7.91 -5.92
C THR A 100 -4.38 -8.34 -4.47
N ASP A 101 -4.05 -7.44 -3.53
CA ASP A 101 -4.03 -7.70 -2.10
C ASP A 101 -4.60 -6.49 -1.34
N ILE A 102 -5.36 -6.76 -0.28
CA ILE A 102 -5.83 -5.77 0.68
C ILE A 102 -5.33 -6.20 2.06
N ILE A 103 -4.73 -5.26 2.78
CA ILE A 103 -4.22 -5.44 4.15
C ILE A 103 -4.96 -4.49 5.08
#